data_AF-A0A7C4XS56-F1
#
_entry.id   AF-A0A7C4XS56-F1
#
_cell.length_a   1.000
_cell.length_b   1.000
_cell.length_c   1.000
_cell.angle_alpha   90.00
_cell.angle_beta   90.00
_cell.angle_gamma   90.00
#
_symmetry.space_group_name_H-M   'P 1'
#
loop_
_entity.id
_entity.type
_entity.pdbx_description
1 polymer ?
#
loop_
_entity_poly.entity_id
_entity_poly.type
_entity_poly.pdbx_seq_one_letter_code
_entity_poly.pdbx_strand_id
1 'polypeptide(L)'
;MVRVFVISYGQDDPKKCSALKMVRLGYAVRVSSFHELPKKCLILNPLSNKVLTPSDRFYISNYGLAVIDVSWNEGIDILKELLRDKRPQRVLPIL
;
A
#
# COMPACT_ATOMS: atom_id res chain seq x y z
N MET A 1 -14.80 7.19 -6.86
CA MET A 1 -14.47 6.16 -5.85
C MET A 1 -12.97 5.84 -5.95
N VAL A 2 -12.25 5.80 -4.82
CA VAL A 2 -10.80 5.52 -4.81
C VAL A 2 -10.57 4.03 -4.98
N ARG A 3 -9.67 3.64 -5.88
CA ARG A 3 -9.22 2.24 -5.99
C ARG A 3 -8.12 2.00 -4.98
N VAL A 4 -8.34 1.06 -4.06
CA VAL A 4 -7.35 0.63 -3.07
C VAL A 4 -6.81 -0.75 -3.48
N PHE A 5 -5.50 -0.88 -3.52
CA PHE A 5 -4.79 -2.12 -3.82
C PHE A 5 -4.07 -2.61 -2.57
N VAL A 6 -4.15 -3.91 -2.29
CA VAL A 6 -3.48 -4.54 -1.15
C VAL A 6 -2.51 -5.60 -1.67
N ILE A 7 -1.24 -5.43 -1.36
CA ILE A 7 -0.24 -6.52 -1.41
C ILE A 7 -0.15 -7.08 0.01
N SER A 8 -0.34 -8.38 0.17
CA SER A 8 -0.23 -9.03 1.48
C SER A 8 0.49 -10.36 1.33
N TYR A 9 1.53 -10.55 2.14
CA TYR A 9 2.46 -11.67 2.06
C TYR A 9 2.00 -12.91 2.86
N GLY A 10 0.80 -12.88 3.45
CA GLY A 10 0.23 -14.03 4.16
C GLY A 10 0.99 -14.39 5.44
N GLN A 11 1.71 -13.44 6.01
CA GLN A 11 2.51 -13.63 7.24
C GLN A 11 1.64 -13.66 8.51
N ASP A 12 0.38 -13.22 8.43
CA ASP A 12 -0.59 -13.20 9.52
C ASP A 12 -1.79 -14.12 9.23
N ASP A 13 -2.55 -14.44 10.28
CA ASP A 13 -3.84 -15.14 10.16
C ASP A 13 -4.80 -14.33 9.25
N PRO A 14 -5.19 -14.87 8.09
CA PRO A 14 -6.00 -14.15 7.12
C PRO A 14 -7.38 -13.76 7.64
N LYS A 15 -7.89 -14.45 8.67
CA LYS A 15 -9.16 -14.10 9.32
C LYS A 15 -9.04 -12.81 10.14
N LYS A 16 -7.86 -12.56 10.73
CA LYS A 16 -7.57 -11.41 11.60
C LYS A 16 -6.96 -10.23 10.85
N CYS A 17 -6.36 -10.46 9.67
CA CYS A 17 -5.78 -9.39 8.86
C CYS A 17 -6.84 -8.38 8.36
N SER A 18 -6.65 -7.11 8.75
CA SER A 18 -7.51 -5.99 8.35
C SER A 18 -7.47 -5.71 6.85
N ALA A 19 -6.30 -5.81 6.22
CA ALA A 19 -6.16 -5.59 4.79
C ALA A 19 -6.95 -6.64 3.99
N LEU A 20 -6.90 -7.91 4.42
CA LEU A 20 -7.70 -8.98 3.84
C LEU A 20 -9.20 -8.86 4.15
N LYS A 21 -9.57 -8.27 5.29
CA LYS A 21 -10.97 -7.92 5.57
C LYS A 21 -11.50 -6.89 4.58
N MET A 22 -10.71 -5.86 4.24
CA MET A 22 -11.10 -4.86 3.24
C MET A 22 -11.32 -5.48 1.85
N VAL A 23 -10.49 -6.46 1.48
CA VAL A 23 -10.65 -7.20 0.22
C VAL A 23 -11.95 -8.01 0.24
N ARG A 24 -12.21 -8.77 1.32
CA ARG A 24 -13.46 -9.55 1.48
C ARG A 24 -14.73 -8.70 1.42
N LEU A 25 -14.66 -7.46 1.92
CA LEU A 25 -15.77 -6.50 1.91
C LEU A 25 -15.89 -5.71 0.59
N GLY A 26 -15.01 -5.93 -0.38
CA GLY A 26 -15.03 -5.24 -1.68
C GLY A 26 -14.51 -3.79 -1.65
N TYR A 27 -13.86 -3.37 -0.56
CA TYR A 27 -13.26 -2.03 -0.44
C TYR A 27 -11.87 -1.92 -1.05
N ALA A 28 -11.19 -3.06 -1.26
CA ALA A 28 -9.85 -3.12 -1.84
C ALA A 28 -9.72 -4.32 -2.79
N VAL A 29 -8.77 -4.21 -3.72
CA VAL A 29 -8.38 -5.28 -4.64
C VAL A 29 -7.07 -5.88 -4.16
N ARG A 30 -7.05 -7.19 -3.91
CA ARG A 30 -5.80 -7.91 -3.62
C ARG A 30 -5.00 -8.05 -4.92
N VAL A 31 -3.73 -7.69 -4.88
CA VAL A 31 -2.76 -7.89 -5.97
C VAL A 31 -1.66 -8.83 -5.47
N SER A 32 -1.13 -9.67 -6.36
CA SER A 32 -0.16 -10.69 -5.95
C SER A 32 1.28 -10.17 -5.94
N SER A 33 1.57 -9.09 -6.68
CA SER A 33 2.90 -8.51 -6.79
C SER A 33 2.89 -7.02 -7.12
N PHE A 34 4.04 -6.36 -6.96
CA PHE A 34 4.23 -4.96 -7.35
C PHE A 34 4.05 -4.70 -8.86
N HIS A 35 4.14 -5.71 -9.71
CA HIS A 35 3.98 -5.55 -11.17
C HIS A 35 2.52 -5.31 -11.57
N GLU A 36 1.58 -5.83 -10.78
CA GLU A 36 0.13 -5.64 -10.99
C GLU A 36 -0.35 -4.26 -10.55
N LEU A 37 0.44 -3.54 -9.75
CA LEU A 37 0.11 -2.19 -9.33
C LEU A 37 0.14 -1.21 -10.52
N PRO A 38 -0.82 -0.28 -10.60
CA PRO A 38 -0.77 0.78 -11.59
C PRO A 38 0.55 1.55 -11.54
N LYS A 39 1.11 1.90 -12.71
CA LYS A 39 2.44 2.53 -12.83
C LYS A 39 2.61 3.85 -12.06
N LYS A 40 1.51 4.50 -11.69
CA LYS A 40 1.48 5.80 -11.00
C LYS A 40 0.64 5.79 -9.72
N CYS A 41 0.22 4.62 -9.23
CA CYS A 41 -0.51 4.57 -7.95
C CYS A 41 0.38 5.09 -6.82
N LEU A 42 -0.24 5.73 -5.84
CA LEU A 42 0.46 6.14 -4.64
C LEU A 42 0.63 4.96 -3.70
N ILE A 43 1.84 4.71 -3.22
CA ILE A 43 2.11 3.63 -2.26
C ILE A 43 2.24 4.22 -0.86
N LEU A 44 1.52 3.67 0.11
CA LEU A 44 1.81 3.93 1.52
C LEU A 44 3.04 3.12 1.92
N ASN A 45 4.11 3.82 2.31
CA ASN A 45 5.35 3.23 2.77
C ASN A 45 5.79 3.96 4.05
N PRO A 46 5.82 3.29 5.22
CA PRO A 46 6.25 3.91 6.48
C PRO A 46 7.73 4.34 6.47
N LEU A 47 8.55 3.81 5.56
CA LEU A 47 9.95 4.21 5.40
C LEU A 47 10.13 5.40 4.41
N SER A 48 9.05 5.92 3.83
CA SER A 48 9.12 7.07 2.93
C SER A 48 9.44 8.35 3.70
N ASN A 49 10.25 9.22 3.10
CA ASN A 49 10.56 10.55 3.64
C ASN A 49 9.54 11.65 3.25
N LYS A 50 8.50 11.31 2.49
CA LYS A 50 7.46 12.27 2.07
C LYS A 50 6.15 11.96 2.77
N VAL A 51 5.63 12.91 3.53
CA VAL A 51 4.34 12.76 4.21
C VAL A 51 3.19 12.87 3.21
N LEU A 52 2.16 12.05 3.39
CA LEU A 52 0.92 12.11 2.62
C LEU A 52 0.21 13.45 2.86
N THR A 53 -0.12 14.16 1.79
CA THR A 53 -0.78 15.47 1.85
C THR A 53 -2.05 15.51 1.00
N PRO A 54 -2.96 16.49 1.20
CA PRO A 54 -4.12 16.68 0.33
C PRO A 54 -3.77 16.83 -1.17
N SER A 55 -2.59 17.35 -1.49
CA SER A 55 -2.09 17.50 -2.87
C SER A 55 -1.89 16.16 -3.59
N ASP A 56 -1.72 15.07 -2.85
CA ASP A 56 -1.57 13.72 -3.40
C ASP A 56 -2.90 13.13 -3.93
N ARG A 57 -4.02 13.84 -3.71
CA ARG A 57 -5.33 13.47 -4.26
C ARG A 57 -5.30 13.23 -5.76
N PHE A 58 -4.48 13.98 -6.50
CA PHE A 58 -4.30 13.75 -7.94
C PHE A 58 -3.87 12.31 -8.25
N TYR A 59 -2.89 11.77 -7.52
CA TYR A 59 -2.44 10.40 -7.74
C TYR A 59 -3.50 9.38 -7.31
N ILE A 60 -4.09 9.59 -6.14
CA ILE A 60 -5.06 8.66 -5.54
C ILE A 60 -6.33 8.55 -6.40
N SER A 61 -6.85 9.67 -6.89
CA SER A 61 -8.06 9.68 -7.71
C SER A 61 -7.84 9.10 -9.11
N ASN A 62 -6.69 9.37 -9.74
CA ASN A 62 -6.44 8.91 -11.11
C ASN A 62 -5.87 7.49 -11.17
N TYR A 63 -5.00 7.11 -10.24
CA TYR A 63 -4.21 5.88 -10.31
C TYR A 63 -4.46 4.92 -9.14
N GLY A 64 -5.06 5.41 -8.05
CA GLY A 64 -5.35 4.61 -6.86
C GLY A 64 -4.26 4.66 -5.79
N LEU A 65 -4.55 3.98 -4.69
CA LEU A 65 -3.72 3.88 -3.49
C LEU A 65 -3.32 2.43 -3.25
N ALA A 66 -2.05 2.15 -3.04
CA ALA A 66 -1.53 0.85 -2.72
C ALA A 66 -1.09 0.79 -1.26
N VAL A 67 -1.44 -0.30 -0.59
CA VAL A 67 -1.06 -0.62 0.79
C VAL A 67 -0.32 -1.94 0.79
N ILE A 68 0.79 -1.99 1.53
CA ILE A 68 1.60 -3.19 1.68
C ILE A 68 1.42 -3.68 3.11
N ASP A 69 0.77 -4.83 3.22
CA ASP A 69 0.46 -5.53 4.45
C ASP A 69 1.56 -6.55 4.72
N VAL A 70 2.48 -6.17 5.59
CA VAL A 70 3.62 -6.99 6.04
C VAL A 70 3.77 -6.85 7.54
N SER A 71 4.32 -7.88 8.18
CA SER A 71 4.67 -7.79 9.60
C SER A 71 5.84 -6.81 9.80
N TRP A 72 5.93 -6.15 10.95
CA TRP A 72 7.07 -5.26 11.24
C TRP A 72 8.40 -6.01 11.34
N ASN A 73 8.36 -7.26 11.81
CA ASN A 73 9.55 -8.07 12.05
C ASN A 73 10.18 -8.59 10.75
N GLU A 74 9.34 -9.02 9.79
CA GLU A 74 9.82 -9.65 8.55
C GLU A 74 9.66 -8.74 7.32
N GLY A 75 8.78 -7.75 7.40
CA GLY A 75 8.44 -6.86 6.29
C GLY A 75 9.41 -5.72 6.05
N ILE A 76 10.33 -5.45 6.98
CA ILE A 76 11.18 -4.26 6.89
C ILE A 76 12.11 -4.30 5.67
N ASP A 77 12.58 -5.47 5.27
CA ASP A 77 13.43 -5.61 4.09
C ASP A 77 12.62 -5.37 2.82
N ILE A 78 11.40 -5.91 2.71
CA ILE A 78 10.46 -5.60 1.61
C ILE A 78 10.24 -4.09 1.50
N LEU A 79 10.02 -3.41 2.63
CA LEU A 79 9.83 -1.96 2.67
C LEU A 79 11.08 -1.17 2.27
N LYS A 80 12.29 -1.66 2.60
CA LYS A 80 13.55 -1.08 2.11
C LYS A 80 13.72 -1.29 0.61
N GLU A 81 13.40 -2.49 0.11
CA GLU A 81 13.47 -2.79 -1.32
C GLU A 81 12.55 -1.88 -2.12
N LEU A 82 11.36 -1.62 -1.57
CA LEU A 82 10.35 -0.73 -2.13
C LEU A 82 10.85 0.70 -2.30
N LEU A 83 11.81 1.18 -1.50
CA LEU A 83 12.38 2.53 -1.68
C LEU A 83 13.00 2.73 -3.07
N ARG A 84 13.34 1.64 -3.77
CA ARG A 84 13.85 1.66 -5.16
C ARG A 84 12.73 1.80 -6.20
N ASP A 85 11.47 1.60 -5.82
CA ASP A 85 10.30 1.77 -6.70
C ASP A 85 10.11 3.26 -7.05
N LYS A 86 9.91 3.54 -8.35
CA LYS A 86 9.79 4.90 -8.90
C LYS A 86 8.40 5.51 -8.73
N ARG A 87 7.41 4.75 -8.26
CA ARG A 87 6.07 5.24 -7.95
C ARG A 87 6.12 6.25 -6.80
N PRO A 88 5.14 7.18 -6.71
CA PRO A 88 5.05 8.08 -5.59
C PRO A 88 4.78 7.29 -4.31
N GLN A 89 5.65 7.44 -3.31
CA GLN A 89 5.52 6.80 -2.00
C GLN A 89 5.29 7.86 -0.94
N ARG A 90 4.43 7.57 0.04
CA ARG A 90 4.17 8.46 1.18
C ARG A 90 4.12 7.70 2.50
N VAL A 91 4.65 8.33 3.54
CA VAL A 91 4.37 7.95 4.93
C VAL A 91 3.11 8.69 5.38
N LEU A 92 2.30 8.06 6.23
CA LEU A 92 1.16 8.74 6.84
C LEU A 92 1.66 9.85 7.80
N PRO A 93 0.91 10.94 7.97
CA PRO A 93 1.17 11.86 9.07
C PRO A 93 1.03 11.11 10.41
N ILE A 94 1.60 11.66 11.48
CA ILE A 94 1.38 11.14 12.83
C ILE A 94 -0.13 11.20 13.13
N LEU A 95 -0.69 10.07 13.58
CA LEU A 95 -2.11 9.85 13.89
C LEU A 95 -2.31 9.56 15.37
#